data_AF-A0AAU2PQD1-F1
#
_entry.id   AF-A0AAU2PQD1-F1
#
_cell.length_a   1.000
_cell.length_b   1.000
_cell.length_c   1.000
_cell.angle_alpha   90.00
_cell.angle_beta   90.00
_cell.angle_gamma   90.00
#
_symmetry.space_group_name_H-M   'P 1'
#
loop_
_entity.id
_entity.type
_entity.pdbx_description
1 polymer ?
#
loop_
_entity_poly.entity_id
_entity_poly.type
_entity_poly.pdbx_seq_one_letter_code
_entity_poly.pdbx_strand_id
1 'polypeptide(L)' 'MWLPPSADALCRYGAEWTATQLRWGLAADEAERERLLDIAAGCGGTEVEFTPAP' A
#
# COMPACT_ATOMS: atom_id res chain seq x y z
N MET A 1 -5.94 12.12 -5.92
CA MET A 1 -5.92 10.66 -5.78
C MET A 1 -7.18 10.23 -5.05
N TRP A 2 -7.98 9.33 -5.62
CA TRP A 2 -9.13 8.78 -4.91
C TRP A 2 -8.66 7.67 -3.95
N LEU A 3 -9.25 7.61 -2.75
CA LEU A 3 -9.02 6.56 -1.75
C LEU A 3 -10.37 5.98 -1.31
N PRO A 4 -10.42 4.68 -0.97
CA PRO A 4 -11.64 4.09 -0.44
C PRO A 4 -12.03 4.70 0.91
N PRO A 5 -13.32 4.89 1.19
CA PRO A 5 -13.78 5.62 2.38
C PRO A 5 -13.80 4.79 3.67
N SER A 6 -13.79 3.45 3.62
CA SER A 6 -13.78 2.61 4.82
C SER A 6 -12.36 2.23 5.24
N ALA A 7 -12.12 2.14 6.54
CA ALA A 7 -10.82 1.77 7.10
C ALA A 7 -10.32 0.42 6.59
N ASP A 8 -11.17 -0.62 6.60
CA ASP A 8 -10.81 -1.95 6.11
C ASP A 8 -10.40 -1.93 4.63
N ALA A 9 -11.14 -1.18 3.81
CA ALA A 9 -10.80 -1.04 2.39
C ALA A 9 -9.53 -0.22 2.18
N LEU A 10 -9.24 0.73 3.06
CA LEU A 10 -8.01 1.52 3.03
C LEU A 10 -6.79 0.65 3.35
N CYS A 11 -6.89 -0.24 4.33
CA CYS A 11 -5.83 -1.20 4.66
C CYS A 11 -5.55 -2.16 3.51
N ARG A 12 -6.61 -2.73 2.93
CA ARG A 12 -6.49 -3.56 1.73
C ARG A 12 -5.85 -2.78 0.57
N TYR A 13 -6.31 -1.56 0.33
CA TYR A 13 -5.78 -0.72 -0.73
C TYR A 13 -4.28 -0.44 -0.55
N GLY A 14 -3.86 -0.06 0.66
CA GLY A 14 -2.46 0.19 0.98
C GLY A 14 -1.60 -1.04 0.71
N ALA A 15 -2.01 -2.21 1.22
CA ALA A 15 -1.28 -3.46 1.02
C ALA A 15 -1.17 -3.87 -0.45
N GLU A 16 -2.28 -3.83 -1.21
CA GLU A 16 -2.31 -4.19 -2.64
C GLU A 16 -1.47 -3.23 -3.49
N TRP A 17 -1.49 -1.95 -3.14
CA TRP A 17 -0.70 -0.95 -3.85
C TRP A 17 0.80 -1.12 -3.56
N THR A 18 1.19 -1.33 -2.30
CA THR A 18 2.57 -1.65 -1.95
C THR A 18 3.03 -2.95 -2.63
N ALA A 19 2.19 -4.00 -2.65
CA ALA A 19 2.49 -5.25 -3.37
C ALA A 19 2.71 -5.01 -4.87
N THR A 20 1.92 -4.13 -5.49
CA THR A 20 2.07 -3.75 -6.90
C THR A 20 3.41 -3.06 -7.14
N GLN A 21 3.77 -2.08 -6.31
CA GLN A 21 5.06 -1.40 -6.43
C GLN A 21 6.23 -2.38 -6.33
N LEU A 22 6.20 -3.27 -5.32
CA LEU A 22 7.23 -4.29 -5.10
C LEU A 22 7.30 -5.29 -6.25
N ARG A 23 6.16 -5.74 -6.79
CA ARG A 23 6.11 -6.63 -7.95
C ARG A 23 6.83 -6.04 -9.17
N TRP A 24 6.66 -4.75 -9.42
CA TRP A 24 7.16 -4.08 -10.63
C TRP A 24 8.42 -3.25 -10.42
N GLY A 25 8.99 -3.23 -9.20
CA GLY A 25 10.16 -2.41 -8.87
C GLY A 25 9.91 -0.90 -8.99
N LEU A 26 8.67 -0.46 -8.75
CA LEU A 26 8.32 0.97 -8.80
C LEU A 26 8.80 1.67 -7.53
N ALA A 27 9.34 2.87 -7.68
CA ALA A 27 9.67 3.72 -6.55
C ALA A 27 8.44 4.51 -6.10
N ALA A 28 8.19 4.55 -4.79
CA ALA A 28 7.29 5.53 -4.20
C ALA A 28 8.05 6.85 -4.00
N ASP A 29 7.44 7.96 -4.41
CA ASP A 29 7.94 9.26 -3.98
C ASP A 29 7.72 9.48 -2.47
N GLU A 30 8.26 10.57 -1.94
CA GLU A 30 8.19 10.86 -0.51
C GLU A 30 6.75 11.03 -0.01
N ALA A 31 5.91 11.76 -0.75
CA ALA A 31 4.53 12.01 -0.36
C ALA A 31 3.68 10.74 -0.40
N GLU A 32 3.93 9.89 -1.41
CA GLU A 32 3.29 8.59 -1.52
C GLU A 32 3.71 7.65 -0.39
N ARG A 33 5.01 7.61 -0.05
CA ARG A 33 5.52 6.79 1.05
C ARG A 33 4.93 7.23 2.38
N GLU A 34 4.88 8.52 2.68
CA GLU A 34 4.23 9.06 3.89
C GLU A 34 2.76 8.65 3.94
N ARG A 35 2.04 8.78 2.81
CA ARG A 35 0.63 8.42 2.77
C ARG A 35 0.39 6.92 2.99
N LEU A 36 1.26 6.06 2.45
CA LEU A 36 1.20 4.61 2.68
C LEU A 36 1.48 4.25 4.15
N LEU A 37 2.41 4.95 4.80
CA LEU A 37 2.71 4.75 6.22
C LEU A 37 1.54 5.20 7.12
N ASP A 38 0.91 6.34 6.82
CA ASP A 38 -0.28 6.81 7.52
C ASP A 38 -1.44 5.81 7.44
N ILE A 39 -1.64 5.20 6.27
CA ILE A 39 -2.63 4.15 6.08
C ILE A 39 -2.26 2.95 6.95
N ALA A 40 -1.03 2.46 6.85
CA ALA A 40 -0.57 1.26 7.55
C ALA A 40 -0.66 1.38 9.08
N ALA A 41 -0.46 2.57 9.65
CA ALA A 41 -0.59 2.83 11.08
C ALA A 41 -1.98 2.45 11.65
N GLY A 42 -3.03 2.50 10.83
CA GLY A 42 -4.40 2.15 11.21
C GLY A 42 -4.76 0.66 11.05
N CYS A 43 -3.87 -0.17 10.50
CA CYS A 43 -4.24 -1.48 9.95
C CYS A 43 -3.90 -2.70 10.82
N GLY A 44 -3.35 -2.50 12.01
CA GLY A 44 -3.11 -3.59 12.96
C GLY A 44 -2.10 -4.67 12.49
N GLY A 45 -1.29 -4.36 11.47
CA GLY A 45 -0.34 -5.30 10.86
C GLY A 45 -0.98 -6.11 9.72
N THR A 46 -1.06 -5.49 8.54
CA THR A 46 -1.46 -6.19 7.31
C THR A 46 -0.20 -6.68 6.58
N GLU A 47 -0.10 -7.99 6.34
CA GLU A 47 1.00 -8.56 5.54
C GLU A 47 0.86 -8.16 4.07
N VAL A 48 1.99 -7.86 3.44
CA VAL A 48 2.08 -7.52 2.02
C VAL A 48 2.69 -8.70 1.29
N GLU A 49 1.83 -9.48 0.63
CA GLU A 49 2.25 -10.61 -0.20
C GLU A 49 2.46 -10.16 -1.64
N PHE A 50 3.61 -10.49 -2.22
CA PHE A 50 3.88 -10.20 -3.63
C PHE A 50 4.82 -11.23 -4.26
N THR A 51 4.71 -11.39 -5.58
CA THR A 51 5.69 -12.12 -6.39
C THR A 51 6.26 -11.13 -7.41
N PRO A 52 7.60 -10.97 -7.49
CA PRO A 52 8.23 -10.13 -8.51
C PRO A 52 7.74 -10.49 -9.92
N ALA A 53 7.56 -9.48 -10.77
CA ALA A 53 7.26 -9.69 -12.18
C ALA A 53 8.49 -10.30 -12.89
N PRO A 54 8.30 -11.09 -13.96
CA PRO A 54 9.39 -11.63 -14.79
C PRO A 54 10.30 -10.55 -15.39
#